data_AF-A0A1H6TSI2-F1
#
_entry.id   AF-A0A1H6TSI2-F1
#
_cell.length_a   1.000
_cell.length_b   1.000
_cell.length_c   1.000
_cell.angle_alpha   90.00
_cell.angle_beta   90.00
_cell.angle_gamma   90.00
#
_symmetry.space_group_name_H-M   'P 1'
#
loop_
_entity.id
_entity.type
_entity.pdbx_description
1 polymer ?
#
loop_
_entity_poly.entity_id
_entity_poly.type
_entity_poly.pdbx_seq_one_letter_code
_entity_poly.pdbx_strand_id
1 'polypeptide(L)'
;MGEETLDAPAGPDRKRSRRTIIIVSAVVIAIVAGGIGTWFALSRPAGIQRADVVRLDKERVILDNSMNLYDPLYNQFSARYSSVMSEDAEKQEKDAVLNQDGDRLKRESRTNLDRLERMGSSPAMQEKEISDAFNRFKENYGAVISYNDQLVVNTANITQSIGGPCAPLHSTLNVGAESYSEDYVKAADACLASIGTAKATTDAETTELLTSVEGIIRGQRDKQQEVLDGKDEFERLTKRTLAGLAMLDINQALSAAEEKYESAAKDKYNQLVTKANDSNKTFESALKKRTDQFDAAAKGGE
;
A
#
# COMPACT_ATOMS: atom_id res chain seq x y z
N MET A 1 32.59 48.93 53.31
CA MET A 1 31.94 50.20 53.69
C MET A 1 30.62 50.20 52.96
N GLY A 2 29.49 49.75 53.53
CA GLY A 2 28.83 50.14 54.78
C GLY A 2 27.42 50.54 54.31
N GLU A 3 26.40 49.69 54.52
CA GLU A 3 25.33 49.85 55.53
C GLU A 3 24.43 51.07 55.21
N GLU A 4 23.10 51.05 55.21
CA GLU A 4 22.10 50.13 55.76
C GLU A 4 20.72 50.48 55.14
N THR A 5 19.94 49.42 54.91
CA THR A 5 18.48 49.23 55.02
C THR A 5 17.48 50.39 55.06
N LEU A 6 16.33 50.19 54.39
CA LEU A 6 14.99 50.49 54.92
C LEU A 6 13.92 49.52 54.36
N ASP A 7 13.62 48.53 55.19
CA ASP A 7 12.35 47.86 55.49
C ASP A 7 11.25 47.68 54.43
N ALA A 8 10.98 46.39 54.15
CA ALA A 8 9.71 45.91 53.62
C ALA A 8 8.76 45.54 54.78
N PRO A 9 7.47 45.91 54.74
CA PRO A 9 6.50 45.36 55.68
C PRO A 9 6.09 43.94 55.27
N ALA A 10 6.12 43.05 56.26
CA ALA A 10 5.68 41.67 56.16
C ALA A 10 4.16 41.58 55.85
N GLY A 11 3.84 40.77 54.84
CA GLY A 11 2.48 40.34 54.48
C GLY A 11 2.51 38.87 54.05
N PRO A 12 1.43 38.12 54.29
CA PRO A 12 1.50 36.83 54.96
C PRO A 12 2.06 35.70 54.09
N ASP A 13 2.80 34.81 54.76
CA ASP A 13 3.13 33.46 54.33
C ASP A 13 1.89 32.75 53.74
N ARG A 14 1.73 32.85 52.42
CA ARG A 14 0.88 31.94 51.67
C ARG A 14 1.79 30.89 51.07
N LYS A 15 1.85 29.73 51.72
CA LYS A 15 2.24 28.44 51.11
C LYS A 15 1.57 28.33 49.74
N ARG A 16 2.26 28.76 48.67
CA ARG A 16 1.80 28.61 47.30
C ARG A 16 1.94 27.13 46.96
N SER A 17 0.84 26.42 47.13
CA SER A 17 0.66 25.06 46.63
C SER A 17 1.12 25.01 45.17
N ARG A 18 2.09 24.12 44.88
CA ARG A 18 2.55 23.84 43.50
C ARG A 18 1.37 23.56 42.54
N ARG A 19 0.23 23.11 43.04
CA ARG A 19 -1.01 22.92 42.25
C ARG A 19 -1.60 24.24 41.73
N THR A 20 -1.55 25.32 42.49
CA THR A 20 -2.11 26.62 42.07
C THR A 20 -1.28 27.25 40.95
N ILE A 21 0.05 27.08 40.98
CA ILE A 21 0.93 27.56 39.90
C ILE A 21 0.68 26.77 38.62
N ILE A 22 0.54 25.44 38.71
CA ILE A 22 0.26 24.57 37.55
C ILE A 22 -1.10 24.90 36.90
N ILE A 23 -2.14 25.13 37.71
CA ILE A 23 -3.48 25.48 37.21
C ILE A 23 -3.43 26.85 36.51
N VAL A 24 -2.73 27.84 37.07
CA VAL A 24 -2.62 29.16 36.43
C VAL A 24 -1.83 29.08 35.12
N SER A 25 -0.75 28.31 35.04
CA SER A 25 -0.03 28.10 33.78
C SER A 25 -0.86 27.35 32.73
N ALA A 26 -1.66 26.35 33.14
CA ALA A 26 -2.54 25.62 32.22
C ALA A 26 -3.67 26.52 31.69
N VAL A 27 -4.23 27.37 32.54
CA VAL A 27 -5.27 28.34 32.15
C VAL A 27 -4.70 29.43 31.23
N VAL A 28 -3.48 29.92 31.49
CA VAL A 28 -2.82 30.90 30.61
C VAL A 28 -2.49 30.27 29.25
N ILE A 29 -2.00 29.03 29.19
CA ILE A 29 -1.77 28.33 27.92
C ILE A 29 -3.09 28.08 27.17
N ALA A 30 -4.17 27.71 27.87
CA ALA A 30 -5.49 27.53 27.27
C ALA A 30 -6.08 28.85 26.74
N ILE A 31 -5.84 29.98 27.42
CA ILE A 31 -6.30 31.30 26.98
C ILE A 31 -5.44 31.82 25.82
N VAL A 32 -4.13 31.53 25.78
CA VAL A 32 -3.25 31.89 24.66
C VAL A 32 -3.55 31.02 23.43
N ALA A 33 -3.77 29.71 23.60
CA ALA A 33 -4.16 28.82 22.50
C ALA A 33 -5.58 29.12 21.99
N GLY A 34 -6.54 29.38 22.90
CA GLY A 34 -7.90 29.76 22.55
C GLY A 34 -7.99 31.17 21.95
N GLY A 35 -7.23 32.13 22.47
CA GLY A 35 -7.21 33.52 22.01
C GLY A 35 -6.51 33.71 20.67
N ILE A 36 -5.39 33.02 20.42
CA ILE A 36 -4.69 33.10 19.13
C ILE A 36 -5.46 32.32 18.05
N GLY A 37 -6.00 31.14 18.37
CA GLY A 37 -6.79 30.35 17.43
C GLY A 37 -8.07 31.07 16.99
N THR A 38 -8.77 31.73 17.92
CA THR A 38 -9.97 32.51 17.61
C THR A 38 -9.65 33.82 16.90
N TRP A 39 -8.55 34.49 17.23
CA TRP A 39 -8.14 35.72 16.52
C TRP A 39 -7.81 35.43 15.05
N PHE A 40 -7.07 34.36 14.74
CA PHE A 40 -6.79 33.96 13.35
C PHE A 40 -8.05 33.51 12.59
N ALA A 41 -9.04 32.92 13.27
CA ALA A 41 -10.32 32.56 12.67
C ALA A 41 -11.21 33.78 12.40
N LEU A 42 -11.19 34.80 13.28
CA LEU A 42 -12.00 36.02 13.18
C LEU A 42 -11.38 37.12 12.32
N SER A 43 -10.06 37.10 12.10
CA SER A 43 -9.34 38.10 11.29
C SER A 43 -9.06 37.67 9.85
N ARG A 44 -9.54 36.49 9.43
CA ARG A 44 -9.51 36.11 8.02
C ARG A 44 -10.50 36.99 7.22
N PRO A 45 -10.05 37.65 6.13
CA PRO A 45 -10.95 38.23 5.15
C PRO A 45 -12.07 37.24 4.81
N ALA A 46 -13.32 37.71 4.81
CA ALA A 46 -14.45 36.88 4.44
C ALA A 46 -14.30 36.41 2.99
N GLY A 47 -14.29 35.09 2.79
CA GLY A 47 -14.21 34.46 1.47
C GLY A 47 -12.89 33.71 1.20
N ILE A 48 -12.86 33.03 0.05
CA ILE A 48 -11.73 32.25 -0.42
C ILE A 48 -10.62 33.19 -0.88
N GLN A 49 -9.39 32.95 -0.42
CA GLN A 49 -8.24 33.77 -0.79
C GLN A 49 -7.37 33.08 -1.82
N ARG A 50 -6.65 33.88 -2.62
CA ARG A 50 -5.59 33.40 -3.54
C ARG A 50 -4.62 32.44 -2.85
N ALA A 51 -4.24 32.74 -1.61
CA ALA A 51 -3.31 31.91 -0.83
C ALA A 51 -3.86 30.50 -0.54
N ASP A 52 -5.18 30.34 -0.38
CA ASP A 52 -5.81 29.02 -0.14
C ASP A 52 -5.75 28.16 -1.41
N VAL A 53 -5.99 28.75 -2.59
CA VAL A 53 -5.89 28.07 -3.89
C VAL A 53 -4.45 27.69 -4.22
N VAL A 54 -3.50 28.61 -4.03
CA VAL A 54 -2.07 28.34 -4.25
C VAL A 54 -1.54 27.27 -3.30
N ARG A 55 -1.96 27.28 -2.02
CA ARG A 55 -1.57 26.23 -1.07
C ARG A 55 -2.12 24.87 -1.50
N LEU A 56 -3.37 24.81 -1.95
CA LEU A 56 -3.98 23.58 -2.44
C LEU A 56 -3.27 23.04 -3.69
N ASP A 57 -2.88 23.91 -4.63
CA ASP A 57 -2.09 23.50 -5.80
C ASP A 57 -0.70 22.97 -5.42
N LYS A 58 -0.04 23.58 -4.43
CA LYS A 58 1.21 23.02 -3.88
C LYS A 58 1.01 21.62 -3.30
N GLU A 59 -0.06 21.38 -2.56
CA GLU A 59 -0.38 20.05 -2.02
C GLU A 59 -0.62 19.03 -3.14
N ARG A 60 -1.33 19.43 -4.21
CA ARG A 60 -1.51 18.61 -5.42
C ARG A 60 -0.18 18.24 -6.05
N VAL A 61 0.72 19.20 -6.27
CA VAL A 61 2.06 18.97 -6.85
C VAL A 61 2.89 18.03 -5.98
N ILE A 62 2.84 18.18 -4.65
CA ILE A 62 3.56 17.27 -3.75
C ILE A 62 3.03 15.84 -3.88
N LEU A 63 1.71 15.67 -3.92
CA LEU A 63 1.10 14.35 -4.10
C LEU A 63 1.50 13.73 -5.44
N ASP A 64 1.42 14.50 -6.53
CA ASP A 64 1.78 14.06 -7.87
C ASP A 64 3.25 13.60 -7.94
N ASN A 65 4.17 14.40 -7.39
CA ASN A 65 5.58 14.04 -7.33
C ASN A 65 5.84 12.79 -6.49
N SER A 66 5.06 12.57 -5.42
CA SER A 66 5.19 11.38 -4.58
C SER A 66 4.83 10.09 -5.30
N MET A 67 4.02 10.15 -6.38
CA MET A 67 3.66 8.95 -7.14
C MET A 67 4.88 8.30 -7.80
N ASN A 68 5.88 9.09 -8.16
CA ASN A 68 7.14 8.59 -8.76
C ASN A 68 7.97 7.73 -7.79
N LEU A 69 7.60 7.68 -6.50
CA LEU A 69 8.28 6.85 -5.50
C LEU A 69 7.74 5.43 -5.41
N TYR A 70 6.51 5.16 -5.88
CA TYR A 70 5.91 3.84 -5.73
C TYR A 70 6.64 2.77 -6.55
N ASP A 71 6.87 2.98 -7.85
CA ASP A 71 7.55 1.98 -8.68
C ASP A 71 8.94 1.61 -8.14
N PRO A 72 9.84 2.57 -7.79
CA PRO A 72 11.13 2.23 -7.21
C PRO A 72 11.02 1.47 -5.87
N LEU A 73 10.12 1.89 -4.99
CA LEU A 73 9.92 1.26 -3.68
C LEU A 73 9.36 -0.16 -3.81
N TYR A 74 8.39 -0.35 -4.70
CA TYR A 74 7.81 -1.66 -5.00
C TYR A 74 8.85 -2.60 -5.63
N ASN A 75 9.62 -2.12 -6.61
CA ASN A 75 10.68 -2.93 -7.24
C ASN A 75 11.74 -3.35 -6.21
N GLN A 76 12.13 -2.45 -5.30
CA GLN A 76 13.05 -2.78 -4.21
C GLN A 76 12.46 -3.85 -3.28
N PHE A 77 11.21 -3.67 -2.85
CA PHE A 77 10.51 -4.64 -2.02
C PHE A 77 10.41 -6.01 -2.71
N SER A 78 9.90 -6.05 -3.94
CA SER A 78 9.66 -7.28 -4.69
C SER A 78 10.96 -8.07 -4.91
N ALA A 79 12.05 -7.40 -5.31
CA ALA A 79 13.34 -8.03 -5.53
C ALA A 79 13.92 -8.63 -4.23
N ARG A 80 13.92 -7.85 -3.14
CA ARG A 80 14.45 -8.33 -1.85
C ARG A 80 13.60 -9.45 -1.28
N TYR A 81 12.27 -9.32 -1.34
CA TYR A 81 11.36 -10.30 -0.81
C TYR A 81 11.44 -11.64 -1.57
N SER A 82 11.58 -11.58 -2.90
CA SER A 82 11.78 -12.77 -3.71
C SER A 82 13.10 -13.46 -3.40
N SER A 83 14.20 -12.70 -3.21
CA SER A 83 15.52 -13.24 -2.84
C SER A 83 15.47 -13.98 -1.50
N VAL A 84 14.98 -13.36 -0.42
CA VAL A 84 14.93 -14.01 0.91
C VAL A 84 14.02 -15.24 0.95
N MET A 85 13.01 -15.29 0.08
CA MET A 85 12.15 -16.46 -0.06
C MET A 85 12.86 -17.59 -0.83
N SER A 86 13.63 -17.27 -1.86
CA SER A 86 14.38 -18.24 -2.67
C SER A 86 15.60 -18.84 -1.95
N GLU A 87 16.23 -18.09 -1.05
CA GLU A 87 17.43 -18.50 -0.31
C GLU A 87 17.11 -19.36 0.94
N ASP A 88 15.83 -19.70 1.12
CA ASP A 88 15.28 -20.30 2.34
C ASP A 88 15.77 -19.61 3.64
N ALA A 89 15.79 -18.28 3.62
CA ALA A 89 16.21 -17.48 4.77
C ALA A 89 15.36 -17.80 6.01
N GLU A 90 15.91 -17.50 7.19
CA GLU A 90 15.19 -17.70 8.44
C GLU A 90 13.90 -16.87 8.46
N LYS A 91 12.87 -17.38 9.14
CA LYS A 91 11.56 -16.72 9.24
C LYS A 91 11.68 -15.27 9.69
N GLN A 92 12.61 -14.97 10.60
CA GLN A 92 12.85 -13.62 11.09
C GLN A 92 13.32 -12.67 9.99
N GLU A 93 14.11 -13.12 9.03
CA GLU A 93 14.59 -12.33 7.90
C GLU A 93 13.49 -12.11 6.86
N LYS A 94 12.71 -13.15 6.56
CA LYS A 94 11.50 -13.07 5.72
C LYS A 94 10.50 -12.05 6.29
N ASP A 95 10.23 -12.13 7.60
CA ASP A 95 9.36 -11.19 8.32
C ASP A 95 9.97 -9.79 8.38
N ALA A 96 11.30 -9.66 8.49
CA ALA A 96 11.97 -8.37 8.50
C ALA A 96 11.82 -7.63 7.15
N VAL A 97 11.98 -8.32 6.02
CA VAL A 97 11.77 -7.68 4.69
C VAL A 97 10.31 -7.29 4.50
N LEU A 98 9.37 -8.18 4.84
CA LEU A 98 7.94 -7.90 4.74
C LEU A 98 7.52 -6.70 5.59
N ASN A 99 8.00 -6.63 6.83
CA ASN A 99 7.64 -5.56 7.77
C ASN A 99 8.45 -4.28 7.53
N GLN A 100 9.71 -4.34 7.10
CA GLN A 100 10.53 -3.13 6.94
C GLN A 100 10.23 -2.41 5.62
N ASP A 101 10.26 -3.15 4.51
CA ASP A 101 10.10 -2.59 3.17
C ASP A 101 8.60 -2.50 2.80
N GLY A 102 7.81 -3.51 3.16
CA GLY A 102 6.36 -3.45 3.00
C GLY A 102 5.72 -2.34 3.84
N ASP A 103 6.15 -2.11 5.09
CA ASP A 103 5.62 -0.98 5.86
C ASP A 103 6.13 0.37 5.35
N ARG A 104 7.28 0.43 4.67
CA ARG A 104 7.73 1.68 4.05
C ARG A 104 6.74 2.11 2.97
N LEU A 105 6.35 1.20 2.08
CA LEU A 105 5.29 1.45 1.09
C LEU A 105 3.98 1.87 1.75
N LYS A 106 3.52 1.13 2.77
CA LYS A 106 2.28 1.47 3.49
C LYS A 106 2.34 2.83 4.19
N ARG A 107 3.51 3.24 4.70
CA ARG A 107 3.69 4.56 5.32
C ARG A 107 3.59 5.69 4.29
N GLU A 108 4.17 5.52 3.11
CA GLU A 108 4.02 6.48 2.01
C GLU A 108 2.56 6.56 1.56
N SER A 109 1.90 5.42 1.37
CA SER A 109 0.45 5.34 1.07
C SER A 109 -0.39 6.07 2.09
N ARG A 110 -0.20 5.83 3.39
CA ARG A 110 -0.92 6.54 4.45
C ARG A 110 -0.66 8.04 4.42
N THR A 111 0.60 8.45 4.25
CA THR A 111 0.96 9.87 4.18
C THR A 111 0.24 10.58 3.03
N ASN A 112 0.12 9.90 1.89
CA ASN A 112 -0.56 10.41 0.70
C ASN A 112 -2.08 10.42 0.83
N LEU A 113 -2.68 9.39 1.44
CA LEU A 113 -4.11 9.37 1.78
C LEU A 113 -4.46 10.48 2.78
N ASP A 114 -3.66 10.67 3.83
CA ASP A 114 -3.83 11.75 4.79
C ASP A 114 -3.70 13.12 4.11
N ARG A 115 -2.81 13.24 3.10
CA ARG A 115 -2.68 14.46 2.30
C ARG A 115 -3.95 14.73 1.49
N LEU A 116 -4.50 13.71 0.82
CA LEU A 116 -5.77 13.82 0.12
C LEU A 116 -6.89 14.27 1.08
N GLU A 117 -6.98 13.71 2.28
CA GLU A 117 -7.99 14.15 3.25
C GLU A 117 -7.79 15.61 3.69
N ARG A 118 -6.55 16.02 3.97
CA ARG A 118 -6.25 17.42 4.31
C ARG A 118 -6.58 18.40 3.17
N MET A 119 -6.32 18.01 1.92
CA MET A 119 -6.68 18.82 0.74
C MET A 119 -8.19 19.06 0.66
N GLY A 120 -9.00 18.04 0.99
CA GLY A 120 -10.46 18.14 1.06
C GLY A 120 -10.98 19.09 2.16
N SER A 121 -10.13 19.46 3.12
CA SER A 121 -10.45 20.46 4.16
C SER A 121 -10.02 21.89 3.78
N SER A 122 -9.47 22.10 2.59
CA SER A 122 -9.03 23.42 2.14
C SER A 122 -10.21 24.38 1.97
N PRO A 123 -10.11 25.66 2.37
CA PRO A 123 -11.14 26.66 2.09
C PRO A 123 -11.49 26.79 0.61
N ALA A 124 -10.53 26.52 -0.29
CA ALA A 124 -10.75 26.51 -1.74
C ALA A 124 -11.81 25.47 -2.19
N MET A 125 -12.11 24.46 -1.37
CA MET A 125 -13.18 23.49 -1.64
C MET A 125 -14.59 24.09 -1.58
N GLN A 126 -14.76 25.30 -1.05
CA GLN A 126 -16.05 25.99 -1.09
C GLN A 126 -16.46 26.37 -2.53
N GLU A 127 -15.51 26.43 -3.47
CA GLU A 127 -15.79 26.62 -4.88
C GLU A 127 -16.12 25.31 -5.56
N LYS A 128 -17.32 25.22 -6.14
CA LYS A 128 -17.85 24.00 -6.75
C LYS A 128 -16.94 23.42 -7.84
N GLU A 129 -16.43 24.24 -8.74
CA GLU A 129 -15.55 23.78 -9.83
C GLU A 129 -14.26 23.14 -9.30
N ILE A 130 -13.70 23.72 -8.22
CA ILE A 130 -12.50 23.19 -7.55
C ILE A 130 -12.85 21.90 -6.80
N SER A 131 -13.95 21.87 -6.05
CA SER A 131 -14.41 20.70 -5.31
C SER A 131 -14.71 19.51 -6.23
N ASP A 132 -15.43 19.73 -7.34
CA ASP A 132 -15.79 18.68 -8.28
C ASP A 132 -14.54 18.08 -8.95
N ALA A 133 -13.58 18.92 -9.34
CA ALA A 133 -12.30 18.48 -9.89
C ALA A 133 -11.44 17.75 -8.85
N PHE A 134 -11.39 18.26 -7.62
CA PHE A 134 -10.68 17.62 -6.52
C PHE A 134 -11.25 16.25 -6.16
N ASN A 135 -12.58 16.08 -6.14
CA ASN A 135 -13.20 14.79 -5.80
C ASN A 135 -12.79 13.69 -6.80
N ARG A 136 -12.76 14.01 -8.10
CA ARG A 136 -12.28 13.07 -9.13
C ARG A 136 -10.80 12.78 -8.99
N PHE A 137 -10.00 13.81 -8.70
CA PHE A 137 -8.57 13.66 -8.41
C PHE A 137 -8.33 12.74 -7.20
N LYS A 138 -9.04 12.98 -6.09
CA LYS A 138 -8.98 12.18 -4.87
C LYS A 138 -9.34 10.72 -5.12
N GLU A 139 -10.42 10.48 -5.85
CA GLU A 139 -10.85 9.13 -6.22
C GLU A 139 -9.78 8.39 -7.04
N ASN A 140 -9.30 9.00 -8.12
CA ASN A 140 -8.37 8.35 -9.03
C ASN A 140 -6.97 8.16 -8.42
N TYR A 141 -6.43 9.15 -7.68
CA TYR A 141 -5.17 8.97 -6.95
C TYR A 141 -5.31 7.98 -5.80
N GLY A 142 -6.44 8.00 -5.09
CA GLY A 142 -6.73 7.00 -4.06
C GLY A 142 -6.72 5.57 -4.63
N ALA A 143 -7.25 5.38 -5.84
CA ALA A 143 -7.22 4.09 -6.53
C ALA A 143 -5.79 3.65 -6.90
N VAL A 144 -4.92 4.55 -7.36
CA VAL A 144 -3.50 4.25 -7.60
C VAL A 144 -2.78 3.85 -6.31
N ILE A 145 -3.00 4.57 -5.22
CA ILE A 145 -2.42 4.25 -3.90
C ILE A 145 -2.89 2.87 -3.44
N SER A 146 -4.21 2.62 -3.50
CA SER A 146 -4.79 1.33 -3.11
C SER A 146 -4.26 0.17 -3.96
N TYR A 147 -4.02 0.40 -5.25
CA TYR A 147 -3.45 -0.62 -6.13
C TYR A 147 -2.00 -0.97 -5.72
N ASN A 148 -1.18 0.04 -5.41
CA ASN A 148 0.19 -0.19 -4.94
C ASN A 148 0.25 -0.92 -3.59
N ASP A 149 -0.67 -0.60 -2.66
CA ASP A 149 -0.79 -1.35 -1.41
C ASP A 149 -1.19 -2.82 -1.65
N GLN A 150 -2.09 -3.06 -2.60
CA GLN A 150 -2.51 -4.40 -2.99
C GLN A 150 -1.38 -5.18 -3.68
N LEU A 151 -0.51 -4.53 -4.46
CA LEU A 151 0.65 -5.20 -5.06
C LEU A 151 1.56 -5.81 -3.99
N VAL A 152 1.81 -5.11 -2.88
CA VAL A 152 2.60 -5.66 -1.75
C VAL A 152 1.95 -6.92 -1.18
N VAL A 153 0.62 -6.91 -1.01
CA VAL A 153 -0.15 -8.06 -0.53
C VAL A 153 -0.10 -9.21 -1.53
N ASN A 154 -0.28 -8.93 -2.82
CA ASN A 154 -0.24 -9.93 -3.88
C ASN A 154 1.14 -10.59 -3.97
N THR A 155 2.22 -9.81 -4.01
CA THR A 155 3.59 -10.35 -4.01
C THR A 155 3.83 -11.21 -2.78
N ALA A 156 3.47 -10.73 -1.58
CA ALA A 156 3.64 -11.49 -0.36
C ALA A 156 2.96 -12.86 -0.43
N ASN A 157 1.70 -12.88 -0.87
CA ASN A 157 0.89 -14.09 -0.97
C ASN A 157 1.37 -15.04 -2.09
N ILE A 158 1.71 -14.51 -3.26
CA ILE A 158 2.27 -15.30 -4.37
C ILE A 158 3.57 -15.97 -3.92
N THR A 159 4.51 -15.19 -3.38
CA THR A 159 5.82 -15.75 -3.00
C THR A 159 5.73 -16.69 -1.79
N GLN A 160 4.87 -16.42 -0.80
CA GLN A 160 4.69 -17.34 0.34
C GLN A 160 4.00 -18.65 -0.05
N SER A 161 3.01 -18.59 -0.94
CA SER A 161 2.32 -19.80 -1.39
C SER A 161 3.17 -20.60 -2.36
N ILE A 162 3.62 -19.99 -3.45
CA ILE A 162 4.36 -20.66 -4.53
C ILE A 162 5.81 -20.95 -4.12
N GLY A 163 6.49 -20.01 -3.47
CA GLY A 163 7.87 -20.19 -3.00
C GLY A 163 8.00 -20.95 -1.68
N GLY A 164 6.90 -21.21 -0.97
CA GLY A 164 6.89 -21.97 0.28
C GLY A 164 6.38 -23.40 0.07
N PRO A 165 5.13 -23.72 0.43
CA PRO A 165 4.59 -25.08 0.32
C PRO A 165 4.62 -25.71 -1.08
N CYS A 166 4.69 -24.91 -2.14
CA CYS A 166 4.83 -25.41 -3.52
C CYS A 166 6.29 -25.59 -3.97
N ALA A 167 7.29 -25.11 -3.23
CA ALA A 167 8.71 -25.24 -3.55
C ALA A 167 9.15 -26.69 -3.83
N PRO A 168 8.75 -27.68 -3.01
CA PRO A 168 9.19 -29.06 -3.22
C PRO A 168 8.80 -29.62 -4.58
N LEU A 169 7.65 -29.21 -5.13
CA LEU A 169 7.10 -29.71 -6.39
C LEU A 169 8.03 -29.47 -7.59
N HIS A 170 8.93 -28.50 -7.51
CA HIS A 170 9.78 -28.09 -8.64
C HIS A 170 11.29 -28.10 -8.32
N SER A 171 11.69 -28.30 -7.07
CA SER A 171 13.11 -28.15 -6.66
C SER A 171 13.71 -29.34 -5.92
N THR A 172 12.92 -30.16 -5.21
CA THR A 172 13.48 -31.17 -4.29
C THR A 172 12.97 -32.59 -4.48
N LEU A 173 11.87 -32.81 -5.20
CA LEU A 173 11.33 -34.16 -5.39
C LEU A 173 12.23 -34.98 -6.32
N ASN A 174 12.65 -36.16 -5.84
CA ASN A 174 13.43 -37.10 -6.64
C ASN A 174 12.49 -37.93 -7.54
N VAL A 175 12.39 -37.54 -8.81
CA VAL A 175 11.56 -38.22 -9.83
C VAL A 175 11.91 -39.71 -9.98
N GLY A 176 13.15 -40.11 -9.67
CA GLY A 176 13.59 -41.50 -9.71
C GLY A 176 13.30 -42.32 -8.45
N ALA A 177 12.77 -41.71 -7.39
CA ALA A 177 12.45 -42.42 -6.15
C ALA A 177 11.16 -43.24 -6.27
N GLU A 178 11.11 -44.42 -5.64
CA GLU A 178 9.88 -45.22 -5.58
C GLU A 178 8.74 -44.49 -4.86
N SER A 179 9.09 -43.63 -3.89
CA SER A 179 8.17 -42.78 -3.12
C SER A 179 7.71 -41.54 -3.87
N TYR A 180 8.20 -41.28 -5.09
CA TYR A 180 7.96 -40.01 -5.79
C TYR A 180 6.49 -39.60 -5.84
N SER A 181 5.59 -40.52 -6.21
CA SER A 181 4.16 -40.22 -6.32
C SER A 181 3.54 -39.87 -4.96
N GLU A 182 3.97 -40.51 -3.88
CA GLU A 182 3.50 -40.21 -2.52
C GLU A 182 4.01 -38.85 -2.04
N ASP A 183 5.31 -38.60 -2.21
CA ASP A 183 5.94 -37.33 -1.86
C ASP A 183 5.34 -36.17 -2.67
N TYR A 184 5.04 -36.40 -3.96
CA TYR A 184 4.38 -35.43 -4.83
C TYR A 184 2.96 -35.10 -4.36
N VAL A 185 2.12 -36.11 -4.09
CA VAL A 185 0.75 -35.88 -3.62
C VAL A 185 0.75 -35.09 -2.32
N LYS A 186 1.61 -35.48 -1.36
CA LYS A 186 1.73 -34.78 -0.07
C LYS A 186 2.16 -33.32 -0.24
N ALA A 187 3.17 -33.06 -1.06
CA ALA A 187 3.62 -31.70 -1.35
C ALA A 187 2.54 -30.88 -2.08
N ALA A 188 1.84 -31.50 -3.02
CA ALA A 188 0.78 -30.85 -3.79
C ALA A 188 -0.42 -30.49 -2.91
N ASP A 189 -0.82 -31.36 -1.97
CA ASP A 189 -1.92 -31.08 -1.04
C ASP A 189 -1.57 -29.89 -0.12
N ALA A 190 -0.33 -29.81 0.38
CA ALA A 190 0.15 -28.67 1.16
C ALA A 190 0.18 -27.37 0.34
N CYS A 191 0.66 -27.45 -0.90
CA CYS A 191 0.66 -26.35 -1.85
C CYS A 191 -0.75 -25.83 -2.16
N LEU A 192 -1.69 -26.72 -2.49
CA LEU A 192 -3.08 -26.38 -2.81
C LEU A 192 -3.78 -25.71 -1.62
N ALA A 193 -3.54 -26.17 -0.39
CA ALA A 193 -4.07 -25.52 0.82
C ALA A 193 -3.53 -24.08 0.99
N SER A 194 -2.24 -23.87 0.70
CA SER A 194 -1.63 -22.54 0.75
C SER A 194 -2.18 -21.60 -0.33
N ILE A 195 -2.38 -22.11 -1.55
CA ILE A 195 -2.98 -21.35 -2.65
C ILE A 195 -4.42 -20.94 -2.30
N GLY A 196 -5.20 -21.86 -1.73
CA GLY A 196 -6.57 -21.55 -1.27
C GLY A 196 -6.62 -20.42 -0.24
N THR A 197 -5.65 -20.38 0.68
CA THR A 197 -5.53 -19.28 1.66
C THR A 197 -5.13 -17.96 1.00
N ALA A 198 -4.14 -17.99 0.09
CA ALA A 198 -3.66 -16.81 -0.61
C ALA A 198 -4.78 -16.10 -1.39
N LYS A 199 -5.62 -16.87 -2.10
CA LYS A 199 -6.77 -16.36 -2.88
C LYS A 199 -7.76 -15.51 -2.08
N ALA A 200 -7.87 -15.72 -0.77
CA ALA A 200 -8.83 -15.00 0.07
C ALA A 200 -8.44 -13.53 0.32
N THR A 201 -7.19 -13.15 0.04
CA THR A 201 -6.65 -11.82 0.39
C THR A 201 -6.03 -11.09 -0.80
N THR A 202 -6.12 -11.67 -1.98
CA THR A 202 -5.55 -11.14 -3.22
C THR A 202 -6.63 -10.48 -4.09
N ASP A 203 -6.22 -9.62 -5.03
CA ASP A 203 -7.14 -9.05 -6.00
C ASP A 203 -7.62 -10.07 -7.05
N ALA A 204 -8.51 -9.64 -7.94
CA ALA A 204 -9.12 -10.49 -8.95
C ALA A 204 -8.10 -11.09 -9.91
N GLU A 205 -7.15 -10.28 -10.39
CA GLU A 205 -6.12 -10.69 -11.34
C GLU A 205 -5.17 -11.73 -10.72
N THR A 206 -4.75 -11.50 -9.47
CA THR A 206 -3.93 -12.47 -8.73
C THR A 206 -4.72 -13.72 -8.36
N THR A 207 -6.01 -13.59 -8.03
CA THR A 207 -6.89 -14.74 -7.76
C THR A 207 -7.03 -15.62 -9.01
N GLU A 208 -7.09 -15.01 -10.19
CA GLU A 208 -7.11 -15.73 -11.46
C GLU A 208 -5.80 -16.49 -11.68
N LEU A 209 -4.65 -15.84 -11.49
CA LEU A 209 -3.34 -16.50 -11.53
C LEU A 209 -3.29 -17.71 -10.59
N LEU A 210 -3.63 -17.51 -9.32
CA LEU A 210 -3.62 -18.56 -8.30
C LEU A 210 -4.60 -19.69 -8.63
N THR A 211 -5.73 -19.38 -9.26
CA THR A 211 -6.70 -20.40 -9.71
C THR A 211 -6.15 -21.23 -10.89
N SER A 212 -5.47 -20.59 -11.83
CA SER A 212 -4.79 -21.30 -12.93
C SER A 212 -3.70 -22.22 -12.39
N VAL A 213 -2.86 -21.72 -11.47
CA VAL A 213 -1.80 -22.49 -10.80
C VAL A 213 -2.40 -23.65 -9.99
N GLU A 214 -3.47 -23.42 -9.23
CA GLU A 214 -4.23 -24.44 -8.50
C GLU A 214 -4.69 -25.57 -9.43
N GLY A 215 -5.25 -25.23 -10.59
CA GLY A 215 -5.72 -26.20 -11.58
C GLY A 215 -4.60 -27.08 -12.15
N ILE A 216 -3.45 -26.47 -12.45
CA ILE A 216 -2.26 -27.18 -12.96
C ILE A 216 -1.74 -28.17 -11.91
N ILE A 217 -1.56 -27.72 -10.68
CA ILE A 217 -1.04 -28.58 -9.58
C ILE A 217 -2.04 -29.68 -9.25
N ARG A 218 -3.33 -29.36 -9.13
CA ARG A 218 -4.37 -30.38 -8.86
C ARG A 218 -4.40 -31.44 -9.95
N GLY A 219 -4.34 -31.04 -11.22
CA GLY A 219 -4.32 -31.99 -12.34
C GLY A 219 -3.12 -32.95 -12.31
N GLN A 220 -1.97 -32.53 -11.81
CA GLN A 220 -0.80 -33.41 -11.63
C GLN A 220 -0.89 -34.25 -10.37
N ARG A 221 -1.35 -33.65 -9.28
CA ARG A 221 -1.63 -34.36 -8.02
C ARG A 221 -2.57 -35.53 -8.25
N ASP A 222 -3.64 -35.33 -9.01
CA ASP A 222 -4.63 -36.38 -9.30
C ASP A 222 -4.03 -37.50 -10.15
N LYS A 223 -3.18 -37.19 -11.14
CA LYS A 223 -2.44 -38.22 -11.91
C LYS A 223 -1.46 -39.02 -11.04
N GLN A 224 -0.79 -38.37 -10.09
CA GLN A 224 0.07 -39.07 -9.13
C GLN A 224 -0.74 -39.90 -8.13
N GLN A 225 -1.93 -39.44 -7.75
CA GLN A 225 -2.85 -40.24 -6.95
C GLN A 225 -3.30 -41.50 -7.70
N GLU A 226 -3.61 -41.40 -9.00
CA GLU A 226 -3.97 -42.57 -9.80
C GLU A 226 -2.85 -43.64 -9.81
N VAL A 227 -1.57 -43.22 -9.80
CA VAL A 227 -0.43 -44.13 -9.64
C VAL A 227 -0.49 -44.85 -8.30
N LEU A 228 -0.73 -44.12 -7.21
CA LEU A 228 -0.82 -44.71 -5.87
C LEU A 228 -1.97 -45.71 -5.78
N ASP A 229 -3.09 -45.39 -6.42
CA ASP A 229 -4.33 -46.20 -6.47
C ASP A 229 -4.25 -47.41 -7.42
N GLY A 230 -3.17 -47.53 -8.21
CA GLY A 230 -2.96 -48.66 -9.12
C GLY A 230 -2.82 -49.99 -8.38
N LYS A 231 -3.47 -51.04 -8.91
CA LYS A 231 -3.61 -52.34 -8.22
C LYS A 231 -2.43 -53.28 -8.44
N ASP A 232 -1.75 -53.14 -9.57
CA ASP A 232 -0.60 -53.94 -9.94
C ASP A 232 0.55 -53.07 -10.50
N GLU A 233 1.73 -53.67 -10.59
CA GLU A 233 2.97 -52.97 -10.95
C GLU A 233 2.95 -52.45 -12.40
N PHE A 234 2.28 -53.15 -13.31
CA PHE A 234 2.19 -52.75 -14.72
C PHE A 234 1.23 -51.56 -14.89
N GLU A 235 0.08 -51.59 -14.19
CA GLU A 235 -0.85 -50.46 -14.12
C GLU A 235 -0.15 -49.23 -13.54
N ARG A 236 0.59 -49.40 -12.44
CA ARG A 236 1.38 -48.34 -11.81
C ARG A 236 2.43 -47.77 -12.76
N LEU A 237 3.17 -48.62 -13.48
CA LEU A 237 4.16 -48.18 -14.47
C LEU A 237 3.54 -47.36 -15.61
N THR A 238 2.40 -47.81 -16.12
CA THR A 238 1.67 -47.13 -17.19
C THR A 238 1.21 -45.74 -16.72
N LYS A 239 0.60 -45.67 -15.53
CA LYS A 239 0.16 -44.41 -14.94
C LYS A 239 1.32 -43.47 -14.61
N ARG A 240 2.46 -43.99 -14.12
CA ARG A 240 3.68 -43.20 -13.90
C ARG A 240 4.18 -42.59 -15.20
N THR A 241 4.15 -43.35 -16.29
CA THR A 241 4.54 -42.86 -17.61
C THR A 241 3.63 -41.73 -18.08
N LEU A 242 2.31 -41.89 -17.96
CA LEU A 242 1.33 -40.85 -18.31
C LEU A 242 1.47 -39.60 -17.46
N ALA A 243 1.68 -39.76 -16.14
CA ALA A 243 1.92 -38.66 -15.23
C ALA A 243 3.24 -37.92 -15.57
N GLY A 244 4.31 -38.66 -15.91
CA GLY A 244 5.57 -38.08 -16.36
C GLY A 244 5.46 -37.31 -17.68
N LEU A 245 4.71 -37.82 -18.66
CA LEU A 245 4.44 -37.10 -19.91
C LEU A 245 3.68 -35.79 -19.65
N ALA A 246 2.69 -35.83 -18.76
CA ALA A 246 1.94 -34.64 -18.40
C ALA A 246 2.79 -33.57 -17.71
N MET A 247 3.94 -33.92 -17.14
CA MET A 247 4.86 -32.94 -16.54
C MET A 247 5.56 -32.07 -17.56
N LEU A 248 5.69 -32.53 -18.81
CA LEU A 248 6.34 -31.78 -19.88
C LEU A 248 5.57 -30.50 -20.25
N ASP A 249 4.24 -30.54 -20.16
CA ASP A 249 3.37 -29.42 -20.54
C ASP A 249 3.14 -28.41 -19.39
N ILE A 250 3.58 -28.74 -18.15
CA ILE A 250 3.37 -27.87 -16.97
C ILE A 250 4.02 -26.51 -17.16
N ASN A 251 5.26 -26.48 -17.66
CA ASN A 251 5.99 -25.22 -17.84
C ASN A 251 5.27 -24.29 -18.81
N GLN A 252 4.74 -24.83 -19.90
CA GLN A 252 3.96 -24.04 -20.86
C GLN A 252 2.67 -23.50 -20.24
N ALA A 253 1.97 -24.32 -19.46
CA ALA A 253 0.74 -23.90 -18.78
C ALA A 253 1.00 -22.82 -17.71
N LEU A 254 2.09 -22.95 -16.95
CA LEU A 254 2.51 -21.96 -15.96
C LEU A 254 2.91 -20.64 -16.63
N SER A 255 3.73 -20.69 -17.67
CA SER A 255 4.11 -19.48 -18.43
C SER A 255 2.90 -18.78 -19.04
N ALA A 256 1.93 -19.52 -19.57
CA ALA A 256 0.69 -18.92 -20.09
C ALA A 256 -0.15 -18.24 -19.00
N ALA A 257 -0.18 -18.80 -17.79
CA ALA A 257 -0.87 -18.20 -16.65
C ALA A 257 -0.15 -16.93 -16.16
N GLU A 258 1.18 -16.96 -16.12
CA GLU A 258 2.04 -15.82 -15.77
C GLU A 258 1.89 -14.67 -16.77
N GLU A 259 2.04 -14.93 -18.07
CA GLU A 259 1.89 -13.92 -19.13
C GLU A 259 0.50 -13.25 -19.09
N LYS A 260 -0.55 -14.04 -18.84
CA LYS A 260 -1.91 -13.51 -18.71
C LYS A 260 -2.03 -12.57 -17.52
N TYR A 261 -1.47 -12.96 -16.37
CA TYR A 261 -1.44 -12.15 -15.17
C TYR A 261 -0.66 -10.85 -15.36
N GLU A 262 0.56 -10.93 -15.89
CA GLU A 262 1.39 -9.75 -16.13
C GLU A 262 0.71 -8.76 -17.07
N SER A 263 0.09 -9.26 -18.14
CA SER A 263 -0.68 -8.45 -19.08
C SER A 263 -1.86 -7.74 -18.39
N ALA A 264 -2.67 -8.49 -17.64
CA ALA A 264 -3.83 -7.94 -16.93
C ALA A 264 -3.43 -6.91 -15.85
N ALA A 265 -2.39 -7.21 -15.07
CA ALA A 265 -1.88 -6.31 -14.05
C ALA A 265 -1.35 -5.01 -14.66
N LYS A 266 -0.57 -5.11 -15.75
CA LYS A 266 -0.04 -3.96 -16.49
C LYS A 266 -1.15 -3.10 -17.09
N ASP A 267 -2.15 -3.71 -17.72
CA ASP A 267 -3.28 -2.98 -18.30
C ASP A 267 -4.06 -2.22 -17.24
N LYS A 268 -4.33 -2.87 -16.10
CA LYS A 268 -5.00 -2.23 -14.96
C LYS A 268 -4.20 -1.05 -14.42
N TYR A 269 -2.88 -1.23 -14.20
CA TYR A 269 -2.02 -0.15 -13.72
C TYR A 269 -2.01 1.04 -14.68
N ASN A 270 -1.84 0.79 -15.98
CA ASN A 270 -1.83 1.83 -17.00
C ASN A 270 -3.15 2.63 -17.03
N GLN A 271 -4.29 1.95 -16.89
CA GLN A 271 -5.59 2.62 -16.81
C GLN A 271 -5.72 3.49 -15.57
N LEU A 272 -5.27 3.01 -14.41
CA LEU A 272 -5.29 3.77 -13.16
C LEU A 272 -4.41 5.02 -13.24
N VAL A 273 -3.17 4.87 -13.71
CA VAL A 273 -2.22 5.99 -13.88
C VAL A 273 -2.75 7.01 -14.88
N THR A 274 -3.34 6.55 -15.99
CA THR A 274 -3.94 7.45 -17.00
C THR A 274 -5.09 8.27 -16.40
N LYS A 275 -6.02 7.62 -15.68
CA LYS A 275 -7.13 8.31 -15.00
C LYS A 275 -6.64 9.29 -13.93
N ALA A 276 -5.61 8.91 -13.16
CA ALA A 276 -4.99 9.79 -12.19
C ALA A 276 -4.41 11.03 -12.88
N ASN A 277 -3.57 10.86 -13.89
CA ASN A 277 -2.97 11.96 -14.65
C ASN A 277 -4.01 12.90 -15.28
N ASP A 278 -5.08 12.36 -15.87
CA ASP A 278 -6.13 13.17 -16.47
C ASP A 278 -6.93 13.97 -15.43
N SER A 279 -7.22 13.35 -14.28
CA SER A 279 -7.85 14.06 -13.16
C SER A 279 -6.94 15.11 -12.52
N ASN A 280 -5.62 14.87 -12.48
CA ASN A 280 -4.62 15.84 -12.02
C ASN A 280 -4.62 17.08 -12.90
N LYS A 281 -4.57 16.91 -14.23
CA LYS A 281 -4.63 18.02 -15.19
C LYS A 281 -5.93 18.81 -15.07
N THR A 282 -7.05 18.12 -14.88
CA THR A 282 -8.36 18.75 -14.69
C THR A 282 -8.36 19.61 -13.41
N PHE A 283 -7.82 19.08 -12.33
CA PHE A 283 -7.74 19.78 -11.05
C PHE A 283 -6.78 20.96 -11.10
N GLU A 284 -5.59 20.79 -11.68
CA GLU A 284 -4.64 21.87 -11.96
C GLU A 284 -5.30 23.01 -12.76
N SER A 285 -6.05 22.67 -13.80
CA SER A 285 -6.73 23.66 -14.64
C SER A 285 -7.76 24.47 -13.86
N ALA A 286 -8.54 23.83 -12.98
CA ALA A 286 -9.49 24.52 -12.11
C ALA A 286 -8.80 25.47 -11.12
N LEU A 287 -7.70 25.03 -10.50
CA LEU A 287 -6.91 25.84 -9.57
C LEU A 287 -6.23 27.02 -10.27
N LYS A 288 -5.67 26.80 -11.46
CA LYS A 288 -5.01 27.82 -12.27
C LYS A 288 -6.01 28.87 -12.73
N LYS A 289 -7.14 28.46 -13.31
CA LYS A 289 -8.23 29.36 -13.72
C LYS A 289 -8.65 30.27 -12.56
N ARG A 290 -8.75 29.72 -11.35
CA ARG A 290 -9.11 30.53 -10.18
C ARG A 290 -8.00 31.48 -9.74
N THR A 291 -6.74 31.04 -9.78
CA THR A 291 -5.59 31.89 -9.50
C THR A 291 -5.50 33.06 -10.49
N ASP A 292 -5.73 32.80 -11.78
CA ASP A 292 -5.73 33.82 -12.83
C ASP A 292 -6.86 34.86 -12.62
N GLN A 293 -8.02 34.45 -12.12
CA GLN A 293 -9.11 35.37 -11.75
C GLN A 293 -8.70 36.32 -10.61
N PHE A 294 -7.98 35.82 -9.60
CA PHE A 294 -7.45 36.69 -8.54
C PHE A 294 -6.41 37.67 -9.09
N ASP A 295 -5.54 37.22 -9.99
CA ASP A 295 -4.50 38.06 -10.59
C ASP A 295 -5.10 39.14 -11.52
N ALA A 296 -6.19 38.82 -12.24
CA ALA A 296 -6.93 39.78 -13.05
C ALA A 296 -7.68 40.82 -12.18
N ALA A 297 -8.31 40.39 -11.09
CA ALA A 297 -8.99 41.28 -10.15
C ALA A 297 -8.02 42.26 -9.46
N ALA A 298 -6.77 41.83 -9.18
CA ALA A 298 -5.74 42.69 -8.60
C ALA A 298 -5.24 43.76 -9.59
N LYS A 299 -5.26 43.50 -10.90
CA LYS A 299 -4.81 44.43 -11.95
C LYS A 299 -5.89 45.41 -12.43
N GLY A 300 -7.17 45.10 -12.21
CA GLY A 300 -8.30 45.95 -12.61
C GLY A 300 -8.74 46.98 -11.55
N GLY A 301 -8.04 47.04 -10.42
CA GLY A 301 -8.31 47.97 -9.31
C GLY A 301 -7.31 49.12 -9.15
N GLU A 302 -6.37 49.28 -10.10
CA GLU A 302 -5.57 50.50 -10.29
C GLU A 302 -6.29 51.47 -11.24
#